data_AF-A0A961B276-F1
#
_entry.id   AF-A0A961B276-F1
#
_cell.length_a   1.000
_cell.length_b   1.000
_cell.length_c   1.000
_cell.angle_alpha   90.00
_cell.angle_beta   90.00
_cell.angle_gamma   90.00
#
_symmetry.space_group_name_H-M   'P 1'
#
loop_
_entity.id
_entity.type
_entity.pdbx_description
1 polymer ?
#
loop_
_entity_poly.entity_id
_entity_poly.type
_entity_poly.pdbx_seq_one_letter_code
_entity_poly.pdbx_strand_id
1 'polypeptide(L)' 'MSTVAETTRLDYKVADITLAEFGRKEISIAEHEMPGLMATRRKYAAEKPLAGVRVMGSLHMT' A
#
# COMPACT_ATOMS: atom_id res chain seq x y z
N MET A 1 13.10 -25.34 30.04
CA MET A 1 13.02 -24.06 29.30
C MET A 1 12.38 -24.36 27.95
N SER A 2 11.10 -24.03 27.78
CA SER A 2 10.37 -24.31 26.54
C SER A 2 10.37 -23.05 25.69
N THR A 3 11.10 -23.08 24.58
CA THR A 3 11.14 -22.00 23.58
C THR A 3 9.86 -22.09 22.74
N VAL A 4 8.86 -21.26 23.05
CA VAL A 4 7.70 -21.07 22.18
C VAL A 4 8.12 -20.15 21.05
N ALA A 5 8.15 -20.68 19.83
CA ALA A 5 8.40 -19.89 18.63
C ALA A 5 7.30 -18.83 18.48
N GLU A 6 7.70 -17.58 18.37
CA GLU A 6 6.82 -16.44 18.14
C GLU A 6 6.32 -16.50 16.69
N THR A 7 5.09 -16.97 16.49
CA THR A 7 4.46 -16.98 15.17
C THR A 7 4.11 -15.54 14.80
N THR A 8 5.02 -14.81 14.16
CA THR A 8 4.73 -13.54 13.49
C THR A 8 3.71 -13.78 12.39
N ARG A 9 2.42 -13.62 12.72
CA ARG A 9 1.34 -13.63 11.75
C ARG A 9 1.43 -12.34 10.95
N LEU A 10 1.77 -12.46 9.67
CA LEU A 10 1.78 -11.31 8.77
C LEU A 10 0.34 -10.80 8.59
N ASP A 11 0.17 -9.48 8.66
CA ASP A 11 -1.13 -8.81 8.47
C ASP A 11 -1.62 -8.86 7.01
N TYR A 12 -0.89 -9.51 6.11
CA TYR A 12 -1.18 -9.62 4.69
C TYR A 12 -1.05 -11.06 4.19
N LYS A 13 -1.73 -11.35 3.08
CA LYS A 13 -1.62 -12.61 2.33
C LYS A 13 -1.54 -12.29 0.84
N VAL A 14 -0.39 -12.55 0.23
CA VAL A 14 -0.11 -12.32 -1.19
C VAL A 14 0.49 -13.58 -1.81
N ALA A 15 0.50 -13.67 -3.14
CA ALA A 15 1.02 -14.85 -3.84
C ALA A 15 2.54 -15.01 -3.68
N ASP A 16 3.31 -13.93 -3.93
CA ASP A 16 4.77 -13.92 -3.83
C ASP A 16 5.27 -12.53 -3.46
N ILE A 17 5.96 -12.41 -2.31
CA ILE A 17 6.48 -11.13 -1.82
C ILE A 17 7.78 -10.70 -2.53
N THR A 18 8.47 -11.62 -3.21
CA THR A 18 9.73 -11.32 -3.89
C THR A 18 9.54 -10.40 -5.10
N LEU A 19 8.30 -10.32 -5.63
CA LEU A 19 7.92 -9.43 -6.73
C LEU A 19 7.78 -7.95 -6.33
N ALA A 20 7.92 -7.62 -5.04
CA ALA A 20 7.71 -6.27 -4.53
C ALA A 20 8.59 -5.20 -5.22
N GLU A 21 9.85 -5.52 -5.53
CA GLU A 21 10.75 -4.57 -6.20
C GLU A 21 10.25 -4.25 -7.61
N PHE A 22 9.84 -5.28 -8.36
CA PHE A 22 9.28 -5.12 -9.70
C PHE A 22 7.98 -4.31 -9.66
N GLY A 23 7.04 -4.68 -8.78
CA GLY A 23 5.79 -3.94 -8.61
C GLY A 23 6.01 -2.48 -8.21
N ARG A 24 7.04 -2.16 -7.42
CA ARG A 24 7.39 -0.76 -7.12
C ARG A 24 7.85 0.02 -8.35
N LYS A 25 8.60 -0.60 -9.26
CA LYS A 25 9.01 0.04 -10.52
C LYS A 25 7.78 0.35 -11.39
N GLU A 26 6.84 -0.58 -11.49
CA GLU A 26 5.59 -0.36 -12.24
C GLU A 26 4.72 0.73 -11.61
N ILE A 27 4.59 0.76 -10.28
CA ILE A 27 3.87 1.83 -9.56
C ILE A 27 4.48 3.19 -9.88
N SER A 28 5.81 3.32 -9.89
CA SER A 28 6.47 4.59 -10.24
C SER A 28 6.13 5.05 -11.67
N ILE A 29 6.03 4.13 -12.63
CA ILE A 29 5.60 4.47 -14.00
C ILE A 29 4.13 4.91 -13.98
N ALA A 30 3.27 4.16 -13.30
CA ALA A 30 1.85 4.49 -13.18
C ALA A 30 1.59 5.86 -12.53
N GLU A 31 2.40 6.28 -11.55
CA GLU A 31 2.29 7.61 -10.94
C GLU A 31 2.50 8.75 -11.96
N HIS A 32 3.37 8.56 -12.97
CA HIS A 32 3.56 9.53 -14.05
C HIS A 32 2.34 9.59 -14.98
N GLU A 33 1.71 8.44 -15.24
CA GLU A 33 0.51 8.31 -16.07
C GLU A 33 -0.80 8.67 -15.33
N MET A 34 -0.74 8.91 -14.01
CA MET A 34 -1.88 9.28 -13.18
C MET A 34 -1.77 10.71 -12.60
N PRO A 35 -1.66 11.76 -13.44
CA PRO A 35 -1.39 13.12 -12.98
C PRO A 35 -2.50 13.68 -12.09
N GLY A 36 -3.76 13.28 -12.31
CA GLY A 36 -4.91 13.71 -11.49
C GLY A 36 -4.82 13.19 -10.05
N LEU A 37 -4.41 11.92 -9.87
CA LEU A 37 -4.23 11.34 -8.55
C LEU A 37 -3.06 12.01 -7.82
N MET A 38 -1.95 12.24 -8.52
CA MET A 38 -0.77 12.91 -7.95
C MET A 38 -1.03 14.39 -7.63
N ALA A 39 -1.81 15.10 -8.44
CA ALA A 39 -2.26 16.46 -8.13
C ALA A 39 -3.16 16.49 -6.89
N THR A 40 -4.11 15.57 -6.79
CA THR A 40 -5.02 15.44 -5.63
C THR A 40 -4.24 15.16 -4.35
N ARG A 41 -3.27 14.23 -4.41
CA ARG A 41 -2.38 13.92 -3.29
C ARG A 41 -1.62 15.17 -2.82
N ARG A 42 -1.02 15.93 -3.74
CA ARG A 42 -0.28 17.17 -3.40
C ARG A 42 -1.18 18.24 -2.80
N LYS A 43 -2.38 18.44 -3.36
CA LYS A 43 -3.34 19.47 -2.91
C LYS A 43 -3.78 19.28 -1.45
N TYR A 44 -4.09 18.04 -1.05
CA TYR A 44 -4.67 17.77 0.28
C TYR A 44 -3.68 17.18 1.30
N ALA A 45 -2.39 17.06 0.94
CA ALA A 45 -1.37 16.46 1.82
C ALA A 45 -1.22 17.18 3.18
N ALA A 46 -1.31 18.51 3.19
CA ALA A 46 -1.17 19.31 4.40
C ALA A 46 -2.40 19.22 5.32
N GLU A 47 -3.60 19.21 4.73
CA GLU A 47 -4.88 19.17 5.45
C GLU A 47 -5.14 17.80 6.09
N LYS A 48 -4.60 16.72 5.51
CA LYS A 48 -4.83 15.33 5.95
C LYS A 48 -6.32 15.05 6.23
N PRO A 49 -7.22 15.28 5.26
CA PRO A 49 -8.66 15.23 5.49
C PRO A 49 -9.19 13.84 5.88
N LEU A 50 -8.40 12.78 5.66
CA LEU A 50 -8.74 11.39 6.00
C LEU A 50 -8.13 10.92 7.34
N ALA A 51 -7.59 11.84 8.15
CA ALA A 51 -7.01 11.48 9.44
C ALA A 51 -8.03 10.78 10.36
N GLY A 52 -7.69 9.59 10.84
CA GLY A 52 -8.54 8.78 11.73
C GLY A 52 -9.65 7.98 11.04
N VAL A 53 -9.84 8.14 9.73
CA VAL A 53 -10.84 7.40 8.95
C VAL A 53 -10.35 5.98 8.68
N ARG A 54 -11.21 4.97 8.91
CA ARG A 54 -10.96 3.58 8.50
C ARG A 54 -11.60 3.31 7.14
N VAL A 55 -10.77 3.01 6.14
CA VAL A 55 -11.21 2.75 4.76
C VAL A 55 -11.08 1.25 4.46
N MET A 56 -12.16 0.63 3.97
CA MET A 56 -12.14 -0.73 3.44
C MET A 56 -12.24 -0.69 1.92
N GLY A 57 -11.40 -1.48 1.23
CA GLY A 57 -11.38 -1.57 -0.22
C GLY A 57 -11.65 -2.99 -0.70
N SER A 58 -12.55 -3.14 -1.67
CA SER A 58 -12.74 -4.36 -2.45
C SER A 58 -12.79 -3.95 -3.91
N LEU A 59 -11.62 -3.84 -4.52
CA LEU A 59 -11.40 -3.45 -5.90
C LEU A 59 -10.31 -4.36 -6.46
N HIS A 60 -10.16 -4.41 -7.79
CA HIS A 60 -9.02 -5.07 -8.40
C HIS A 60 -7.70 -4.54 -7.82
N MET A 61 -6.86 -5.44 -7.30
CA MET A 61 -5.57 -5.09 -6.71
C MET A 61 -4.50 -5.04 -7.81
N THR A 62 -4.64 -4.06 -8.71
CA THR A 62 -3.73 -3.79 -9.82
C THR A 62 -2.53 -2.98 -9.38
#